data_AF-A0AAX2M2W0-F1
#
_entry.id   AF-A0AAX2M2W0-F1
#
_cell.length_a   1.000
_cell.length_b   1.000
_cell.length_c   1.000
_cell.angle_alpha   90.00
_cell.angle_beta   90.00
_cell.angle_gamma   90.00
#
_symmetry.space_group_name_H-M   'P 1'
#
loop_
_entity.id
_entity.type
_entity.pdbx_description
1 polymer ?
#
loop_
_entity_poly.entity_id
_entity_poly.type
_entity_poly.pdbx_seq_one_letter_code
_entity_poly.pdbx_strand_id
1 'polypeptide(L)' 'MTPFYDIGYSWYENKEYQSENHYLMDAMGIQILYTRSANFYVKMDAARAVYRFKHDGEHRARVYESLGKYF' A
#
# COMPACT_ATOMS: atom_id res chain seq x y z
N MET A 1 12.43 1.15 -12.73
CA MET A 1 11.93 0.27 -11.66
C MET A 1 12.49 0.77 -10.35
N THR A 2 11.66 0.97 -9.35
CA THR A 2 12.02 1.58 -8.07
C THR A 2 11.52 0.69 -6.93
N PRO A 3 12.38 0.21 -6.01
CA PRO A 3 11.92 -0.50 -4.84
C PRO A 3 11.21 0.47 -3.87
N PHE A 4 10.24 -0.03 -3.10
CA PHE A 4 9.58 0.74 -2.06
C PHE A 4 9.29 -0.11 -0.82
N TYR A 5 9.08 0.57 0.30
CA TYR A 5 8.62 0.01 1.55
C TYR A 5 7.57 0.96 2.15
N ASP A 6 6.36 0.47 2.32
CA ASP A 6 5.19 1.22 2.79
C ASP A 6 4.81 0.78 4.20
N ILE A 7 4.42 1.75 5.02
CA ILE A 7 3.96 1.52 6.40
C ILE A 7 2.62 2.23 6.56
N GLY A 8 1.64 1.52 7.12
CA GLY A 8 0.32 2.03 7.45
C GLY A 8 0.01 1.79 8.92
N TYR A 9 -0.62 2.78 9.55
CA TYR A 9 -1.18 2.64 10.89
C TYR A 9 -2.65 3.04 10.86
N SER A 10 -3.51 2.19 11.40
CA SER A 10 -4.95 2.42 11.50
C SER A 10 -5.38 2.32 12.95
N TRP A 11 -6.28 3.20 13.38
CA TRP A 11 -6.85 3.21 14.71
C TRP A 11 -8.30 3.67 14.67
N TYR A 12 -9.08 3.27 15.68
CA TYR A 12 -10.41 3.83 15.91
C TYR A 12 -10.32 5.17 16.64
N GLU A 13 -11.08 6.15 16.18
CA GLU A 13 -11.14 7.49 16.81
C GLU A 13 -11.83 7.46 18.18
N ASN A 14 -12.83 6.58 18.35
CA ASN A 14 -13.48 6.40 19.64
C ASN A 14 -12.52 5.71 20.63
N LYS A 15 -12.18 6.43 21.70
CA LYS A 15 -11.26 5.99 22.77
C LYS A 15 -11.66 4.68 23.42
N GLU A 16 -12.95 4.36 23.50
CA GLU A 16 -13.45 3.12 24.09
C GLU A 16 -12.96 1.88 23.32
N TYR A 17 -12.78 1.99 22.00
CA TYR A 17 -12.38 0.88 21.13
C TYR A 17 -10.90 0.93 20.70
N GLN A 18 -10.19 2.00 21.06
CA GLN A 18 -8.86 2.31 20.54
C GLN A 18 -7.76 1.37 21.08
N SER A 19 -7.90 0.90 22.32
CA SER A 19 -6.91 0.02 22.97
C SER A 19 -6.79 -1.35 22.30
N GLU A 20 -7.89 -1.86 21.74
CA GLU A 20 -7.95 -3.20 21.13
C GLU A 20 -7.95 -3.16 19.59
N ASN A 21 -8.32 -2.03 19.00
CA ASN A 21 -8.49 -1.88 17.56
C ASN A 21 -7.52 -0.84 16.98
N HIS A 22 -6.22 -1.15 17.08
CA HIS A 22 -5.19 -0.43 16.36
C HIS A 22 -4.27 -1.42 15.64
N TYR A 23 -3.84 -1.06 14.44
CA TYR A 23 -3.20 -1.98 13.52
C TYR A 23 -2.04 -1.32 12.81
N LEU A 24 -0.86 -1.92 12.94
CA LEU A 24 0.31 -1.61 12.13
C LEU A 24 0.37 -2.59 10.96
N MET A 25 0.56 -2.07 9.76
CA MET A 25 0.67 -2.82 8.51
C MET A 25 1.91 -2.36 7.75
N ASP A 26 2.57 -3.28 7.07
CA ASP A 26 3.72 -2.96 6.24
C ASP A 26 3.77 -3.80 4.97
N ALA A 27 4.35 -3.23 3.92
CA ALA A 27 4.53 -3.90 2.65
C ALA A 27 5.84 -3.47 1.98
N MET A 28 6.44 -4.38 1.23
CA MET A 28 7.57 -4.07 0.35
C MET A 28 7.23 -4.44 -1.07
N GLY A 29 7.79 -3.72 -2.03
CA GLY A 29 7.46 -3.94 -3.42
C GLY A 29 8.40 -3.29 -4.41
N ILE A 30 8.06 -3.46 -5.68
CA ILE A 30 8.72 -2.83 -6.81
C ILE A 30 7.67 -2.08 -7.61
N GLN A 31 7.99 -0.83 -7.93
CA GLN A 31 7.18 0.08 -8.74
C GLN A 31 7.79 0.25 -10.13
N ILE A 32 6.93 0.26 -11.14
CA ILE A 32 7.22 0.77 -12.48
C ILE A 32 6.35 2.00 -12.71
N LEU A 33 6.97 3.11 -13.10
CA LEU A 33 6.28 4.35 -13.43
C LEU A 33 6.64 4.75 -14.86
N TYR A 34 5.63 4.94 -15.68
CA TYR A 34 5.72 5.53 -17.00
C TYR A 34 4.99 6.87 -17.01
N THR A 35 5.67 7.93 -17.44
CA THR A 35 5.09 9.27 -17.56
C THR A 35 5.13 9.68 -19.03
N ARG A 36 3.97 10.06 -19.58
CA ARG A 36 3.87 10.57 -20.96
C ARG A 36 3.45 12.02 -20.87
N SER A 37 4.40 12.94 -21.12
CA SER A 37 4.27 14.38 -20.84
C SER A 37 3.98 14.66 -19.35
N ALA A 38 4.20 15.89 -18.89
CA ALA A 38 4.07 16.24 -17.46
C ALA A 38 2.64 16.10 -16.86
N ASN A 39 1.69 15.59 -17.64
CA ASN A 39 0.25 15.59 -17.34
C ASN A 39 -0.36 14.19 -17.28
N PHE A 40 0.38 13.10 -17.48
CA PHE A 40 -0.20 11.77 -17.39
C PHE A 40 0.83 10.72 -16.96
N TYR A 41 0.42 9.85 -16.05
CA TYR A 41 1.22 8.71 -15.62
C TYR A 41 0.44 7.40 -15.66
N VAL A 42 1.20 6.34 -15.88
CA VAL A 42 0.84 4.94 -15.66
C VAL A 42 1.79 4.39 -14.62
N LYS A 43 1.26 3.86 -13.52
CA LYS A 43 2.05 3.20 -12.49
C LYS A 43 1.56 1.76 -12.31
N MET A 44 2.51 0.87 -12.10
CA MET A 44 2.27 -0.51 -11.71
C MET A 44 3.12 -0.86 -10.49
N ASP A 45 2.49 -1.35 -9.42
CA ASP A 45 3.13 -1.71 -8.17
C ASP A 45 2.91 -3.19 -7.88
N ALA A 46 4.00 -3.96 -7.78
CA ALA A 46 3.96 -5.32 -7.27
C ALA A 46 4.42 -5.31 -5.81
N ALA A 47 3.51 -5.56 -4.88
CA ALA A 47 3.75 -5.44 -3.45
C ALA A 47 3.44 -6.74 -2.70
N ARG A 48 4.13 -6.97 -1.60
CA ARG A 48 3.83 -8.05 -0.65
C ARG A 48 3.88 -7.53 0.78
N ALA A 49 2.87 -7.90 1.56
CA ALA A 49 2.87 -7.64 3.00
C ALA A 49 4.08 -8.31 3.67
N VAL A 50 4.82 -7.58 4.51
CA VAL A 50 6.04 -8.10 5.14
C VAL A 50 5.68 -8.88 6.40
N TYR A 51 4.92 -8.28 7.31
CA TYR A 51 4.25 -8.99 8.39
C TYR A 51 2.85 -9.43 7.96
N ARG A 52 2.38 -10.56 8.50
CA ARG A 52 1.02 -11.04 8.25
C ARG A 52 0.10 -10.37 9.26
N PHE A 53 -0.78 -9.51 8.78
CA PHE A 53 -1.82 -8.94 9.61
C PHE A 53 -2.87 -10.00 9.93
N LYS A 54 -3.50 -9.94 11.11
CA LYS A 54 -4.47 -10.97 11.57
C LYS A 54 -5.66 -11.13 10.62
N HIS A 55 -6.04 -10.05 9.93
CA HIS A 55 -7.13 -10.04 8.95
C HIS A 55 -6.64 -10.03 7.50
N ASP A 56 -5.35 -10.32 7.26
CA ASP A 56 -4.88 -10.53 5.89
C ASP A 56 -5.54 -11.78 5.30
N GLY A 57 -6.03 -11.63 4.07
CA GLY A 57 -6.48 -12.74 3.25
C GLY A 57 -5.34 -13.71 2.92
N GLU A 58 -5.69 -14.83 2.29
CA GLU A 58 -4.74 -15.89 1.93
C GLU A 58 -3.59 -15.39 1.02
N HIS A 59 -3.89 -14.42 0.15
CA HIS A 59 -2.94 -13.84 -0.80
C HIS A 59 -2.36 -12.52 -0.27
N ARG A 60 -1.09 -12.56 0.11
CA ARG A 60 -0.32 -11.43 0.66
C ARG A 60 0.44 -10.61 -0.38
N ALA A 61 0.50 -11.10 -1.63
CA ALA A 61 1.11 -10.43 -2.76
C ALA A 61 0.02 -9.90 -3.69
N ARG A 62 0.15 -8.67 -4.14
CA ARG A 62 -0.83 -7.99 -4.99
C ARG A 62 -0.11 -7.16 -6.05
N VAL A 63 -0.74 -7.05 -7.20
CA VAL A 63 -0.35 -6.12 -8.27
C VAL A 63 -1.41 -5.04 -8.33
N TYR A 64 -0.98 -3.78 -8.30
CA TYR A 64 -1.83 -2.61 -8.41
C TYR A 64 -1.46 -1.84 -9.67
N GLU A 65 -2.46 -1.37 -10.38
CA GLU A 65 -2.31 -0.50 -11.53
C GLU A 65 -3.00 0.83 -11.24
N SER A 66 -2.32 1.94 -11.52
CA SER A 66 -2.93 3.26 -11.41
C SER A 66 -2.58 4.14 -12.61
N LEU A 67 -3.56 4.97 -12.98
CA LEU A 67 -3.50 5.90 -14.09
C LEU A 67 -3.95 7.25 -13.55
N GLY A 68 -3.24 8.34 -13.87
CA GLY A 68 -3.63 9.64 -13.33
C GLY A 68 -2.94 10.82 -13.98
N LYS A 69 -3.43 12.01 -13.64
CA LYS A 69 -2.90 13.29 -14.11
C LYS A 69 -1.81 13.85 -13.18
N TYR A 70 -1.93 13.57 -11.87
CA TYR A 70 -1.04 14.04 -10.81
C TYR A 70 -0.68 12.89 -9.88
N PHE A 71 0.60 12.78 -9.55
CA PHE A 71 1.16 11.75 -8.68
C PHE A 71 1.21 12.21 -7.23
#